data_AF-A0A518K782-F1
#
_entry.id   AF-A0A518K782-F1
#
_cell.length_a   1.000
_cell.length_b   1.000
_cell.length_c   1.000
_cell.angle_alpha   90.00
_cell.angle_beta   90.00
_cell.angle_gamma   90.00
#
_symmetry.space_group_name_H-M   'P 1'
#
loop_
_entity.id
_entity.type
_entity.pdbx_description
1 polymer ?
#
loop_
_entity_poly.entity_id
_entity_poly.type
_entity_poly.pdbx_seq_one_letter_code
_entity_poly.pdbx_strand_id
1 'polypeptide(L)'
;MTGEIDLHNETLFPLSEVPARLPRRRGRRVHLQSVHRWARRGLRGVVLETVRVGHSRYTSAEALGRFLKATNQPTATSDYNDAIEKLLTQRGM
;
A
#
# COMPACT_ATOMS: atom_id res chain seq x y z
N MET A 1 -3.66 8.68 -10.76
CA MET A 1 -4.56 7.64 -11.28
C MET A 1 -5.24 6.99 -10.09
N THR A 2 -6.52 7.29 -9.87
CA THR A 2 -7.39 6.52 -8.97
C THR A 2 -7.66 5.19 -9.67
N GLY A 3 -6.98 4.13 -9.27
CA GLY A 3 -7.31 2.81 -9.78
C GLY A 3 -8.62 2.36 -9.13
N GLU A 4 -9.60 2.10 -9.97
CA GLU A 4 -10.86 1.49 -9.57
C GLU A 4 -10.69 -0.03 -9.60
N ILE A 5 -11.41 -0.76 -8.74
CA ILE A 5 -11.41 -2.23 -8.78
C ILE A 5 -12.24 -2.68 -9.98
N ASP A 6 -11.65 -3.46 -10.88
CA ASP A 6 -12.37 -4.13 -11.96
C ASP A 6 -12.95 -5.46 -11.45
N LEU A 7 -14.28 -5.54 -11.39
CA LEU A 7 -15.01 -6.70 -10.88
C LEU A 7 -14.88 -7.95 -11.76
N HIS A 8 -14.52 -7.80 -13.04
CA HIS A 8 -14.46 -8.90 -13.99
C HIS A 8 -13.05 -9.49 -14.13
N ASN A 9 -12.02 -8.67 -13.91
CA ASN A 9 -10.63 -9.04 -14.16
C ASN A 9 -9.78 -9.17 -12.89
N GLU A 10 -10.27 -8.75 -11.73
CA GLU A 10 -9.53 -8.83 -10.48
C GLU A 10 -10.04 -9.94 -9.55
N THR A 11 -9.13 -10.44 -8.71
CA THR A 11 -9.47 -11.49 -7.74
C THR A 11 -9.92 -10.86 -6.43
N LEU A 12 -11.23 -10.64 -6.28
CA LEU A 12 -11.80 -10.02 -5.09
C LEU A 12 -11.79 -10.92 -3.86
N PHE A 13 -11.58 -10.31 -2.70
CA PHE A 13 -11.75 -10.95 -1.39
C PHE A 13 -12.15 -9.94 -0.30
N PRO A 14 -12.80 -10.39 0.78
CA PRO A 14 -13.17 -9.53 1.89
C PRO A 14 -11.95 -8.83 2.50
N LEU A 15 -12.10 -7.57 2.89
CA LEU A 15 -11.02 -6.80 3.51
C LEU A 15 -10.45 -7.47 4.78
N SER A 16 -11.27 -8.27 5.46
CA SER A 16 -10.90 -9.08 6.62
C SER A 16 -9.87 -10.17 6.32
N GLU A 17 -9.72 -10.60 5.07
CA GLU A 17 -8.74 -11.62 4.66
C GLU A 17 -7.34 -11.07 4.39
N VAL A 18 -7.19 -9.75 4.22
CA VAL A 18 -5.88 -9.12 3.94
C VAL A 18 -4.78 -9.57 4.91
N PRO A 19 -4.99 -9.60 6.25
CA PRO A 19 -3.96 -10.06 7.19
C PRO A 19 -3.45 -11.48 6.95
N ALA A 20 -4.29 -12.37 6.41
CA ALA A 20 -3.94 -13.75 6.14
C ALA A 20 -3.18 -13.93 4.81
N ARG A 21 -3.42 -13.03 3.86
CA ARG A 21 -2.78 -13.04 2.52
C ARG A 21 -1.41 -12.37 2.50
N LEU A 22 -1.06 -11.64 3.55
CA LEU A 22 0.25 -10.98 3.68
C LEU A 22 1.28 -11.86 4.41
N PRO A 23 2.57 -11.71 4.10
CA PRO A 23 3.62 -12.37 4.85
C PRO A 23 3.62 -11.91 6.32
N ARG A 24 4.01 -12.84 7.22
CA ARG A 24 4.12 -12.54 8.65
C ARG A 24 5.40 -11.76 8.93
N ARG A 25 5.28 -10.65 9.65
CA ARG A 25 6.43 -9.90 10.17
C ARG A 25 6.75 -10.41 11.58
N ARG A 26 7.91 -11.04 11.76
CA ARG A 26 8.34 -11.62 13.05
C ARG A 26 7.26 -12.57 13.64
N GLY A 27 6.72 -13.45 12.79
CA GLY A 27 5.65 -14.38 13.17
C GLY A 27 4.25 -13.78 13.32
N ARG A 28 4.10 -12.45 13.29
CA ARG A 28 2.81 -11.77 13.47
C ARG A 28 2.21 -11.31 12.14
N ARG A 29 0.90 -11.44 12.03
CA ARG A 29 0.13 -10.86 10.91
C ARG A 29 -0.04 -9.35 11.11
N VAL A 30 -0.30 -8.63 10.03
CA VAL A 30 -0.75 -7.24 10.10
C VAL A 30 -2.09 -7.17 10.85
N HIS A 31 -2.27 -6.17 11.71
CA HIS A 31 -3.53 -6.01 12.43
C HIS A 31 -4.66 -5.58 11.49
N LEU A 32 -5.87 -6.13 11.66
CA LEU A 32 -7.01 -5.80 10.82
C LEU A 32 -7.36 -4.30 10.84
N GLN A 33 -7.20 -3.62 11.98
CA GLN A 33 -7.42 -2.17 12.05
C GLN A 33 -6.43 -1.38 11.18
N SER A 34 -5.21 -1.87 10.98
CA SER A 34 -4.25 -1.24 10.06
C SER A 34 -4.75 -1.33 8.61
N VAL A 35 -5.33 -2.48 8.24
CA VAL A 35 -5.95 -2.67 6.92
C VAL A 35 -7.15 -1.73 6.74
N HIS A 36 -8.02 -1.61 7.75
CA HIS A 36 -9.11 -0.63 7.71
C HIS A 36 -8.59 0.81 7.59
N ARG A 37 -7.48 1.14 8.26
CA ARG A 37 -6.83 2.45 8.10
C ARG A 37 -6.32 2.64 6.68
N TRP A 38 -5.72 1.63 6.05
CA TRP A 38 -5.28 1.71 4.65
C TRP A 38 -6.44 1.99 3.69
N ALA A 39 -7.59 1.34 3.88
CA ALA A 39 -8.77 1.56 3.05
C ALA A 39 -9.45 2.92 3.31
N ARG A 40 -9.37 3.47 4.53
CA ARG A 40 -10.08 4.72 4.90
C ARG A 40 -9.25 5.98 4.78
N ARG A 41 -7.96 5.90 5.14
CA ARG A 41 -7.04 7.06 5.24
C ARG A 41 -5.77 6.87 4.41
N GLY A 42 -5.49 5.64 3.99
CA GLY A 42 -4.27 5.31 3.28
C GLY A 42 -3.03 5.25 4.17
N LEU A 43 -1.90 5.14 3.49
CA LEU A 43 -0.54 5.13 4.04
C LEU A 43 0.34 5.91 3.06
N ARG A 44 1.11 6.88 3.57
CA ARG A 44 1.99 7.72 2.72
C ARG A 44 1.28 8.34 1.50
N GLY A 45 0.05 8.82 1.69
CA GLY A 45 -0.75 9.43 0.62
C GLY A 45 -1.42 8.45 -0.36
N VAL A 46 -1.16 7.14 -0.26
CA VAL A 46 -1.79 6.11 -1.09
C VAL A 46 -2.92 5.44 -0.32
N VAL A 47 -4.10 5.32 -0.91
CA VAL A 47 -5.27 4.64 -0.30
C VAL A 47 -5.45 3.26 -0.91
N LEU A 48 -5.77 2.26 -0.08
CA LEU A 48 -6.07 0.92 -0.59
C LEU A 48 -7.44 0.91 -1.25
N GLU A 49 -7.47 0.50 -2.53
CA GLU A 49 -8.69 0.45 -3.33
C GLU A 49 -9.62 -0.63 -2.77
N THR A 50 -10.90 -0.28 -2.66
CA THR A 50 -11.91 -1.15 -2.09
C THR A 50 -13.27 -0.89 -2.71
N VAL A 51 -14.10 -1.93 -2.78
CA VAL A 51 -15.48 -1.87 -3.25
C VAL A 51 -16.41 -2.36 -2.14
N ARG A 52 -17.64 -1.82 -2.08
CA ARG A 52 -18.68 -2.34 -1.20
C ARG A 52 -19.56 -3.32 -1.98
N VAL A 53 -19.70 -4.53 -1.43
CA VAL A 53 -20.63 -5.54 -1.93
C VAL A 53 -21.57 -5.89 -0.76
N GLY A 54 -22.80 -5.41 -0.85
CA GLY A 54 -23.75 -5.45 0.27
C GLY A 54 -23.23 -4.71 1.51
N HIS A 55 -23.22 -5.40 2.65
CA HIS A 55 -22.73 -4.86 3.94
C HIS A 55 -21.21 -4.97 4.15
N SER A 56 -20.49 -5.63 3.24
CA SER A 56 -19.08 -5.96 3.39
C SER A 56 -18.19 -5.19 2.42
N ARG A 57 -16.98 -4.86 2.87
CA ARG A 57 -15.96 -4.20 2.04
C ARG A 57 -14.99 -5.24 1.51
N TYR A 58 -14.75 -5.19 0.21
CA TYR A 58 -13.84 -6.06 -0.51
C TYR A 58 -12.68 -5.25 -1.06
N THR A 59 -11.57 -5.94 -1.29
CA THR A 59 -10.43 -5.48 -2.08
C THR A 59 -10.05 -6.60 -3.04
N SER A 60 -8.99 -6.43 -3.82
CA SER A 60 -8.47 -7.44 -4.72
C SER A 60 -6.98 -7.68 -4.50
N ALA A 61 -6.45 -8.76 -5.08
CA ALA A 61 -5.02 -9.06 -4.99
C ALA A 61 -4.21 -8.01 -5.76
N GLU A 62 -4.75 -7.57 -6.88
CA GLU A 62 -4.21 -6.57 -7.80
C GLU A 62 -4.18 -5.19 -7.13
N ALA A 63 -5.29 -4.77 -6.51
CA ALA A 63 -5.37 -3.54 -5.72
C ALA A 63 -4.37 -3.52 -4.56
N LEU A 64 -4.27 -4.65 -3.83
CA LEU A 64 -3.30 -4.78 -2.74
C LEU A 64 -1.86 -4.69 -3.27
N GLY A 65 -1.57 -5.30 -4.42
CA GLY A 65 -0.29 -5.19 -5.11
C GLY A 65 0.05 -3.75 -5.51
N ARG A 66 -0.89 -3.03 -6.13
CA ARG A 66 -0.73 -1.60 -6.49
C ARG A 66 -0.47 -0.75 -5.25
N PHE A 67 -1.25 -0.94 -4.19
CA PHE A 67 -1.09 -0.23 -2.93
C PHE A 67 0.29 -0.46 -2.29
N LEU A 68 0.72 -1.72 -2.18
CA LEU A 68 2.02 -2.04 -1.59
C LEU A 68 3.18 -1.52 -2.46
N LYS A 69 3.07 -1.61 -3.78
CA LYS A 69 4.07 -1.07 -4.70
C LYS A 69 4.20 0.44 -4.52
N ALA A 70 3.09 1.18 -4.52
CA ALA A 70 3.09 2.63 -4.39
C ALA A 70 3.55 3.11 -3.00
N THR A 71 3.20 2.40 -1.92
CA THR A 71 3.62 2.77 -0.55
C THR A 71 5.10 2.50 -0.24
N ASN A 72 5.73 1.63 -1.02
CA ASN A 72 7.16 1.31 -0.93
C ASN A 72 8.03 2.09 -1.94
N GLN A 73 7.44 2.91 -2.81
CA GLN A 73 8.25 3.83 -3.61
C GLN A 73 8.90 4.89 -2.70
N PRO A 74 10.17 5.26 -2.96
CA PRO A 74 10.79 6.40 -2.31
C PRO A 74 9.89 7.61 -2.55
N THR A 75 9.40 8.20 -1.48
CA THR A 75 8.74 9.51 -1.58
C THR A 75 9.84 10.54 -1.84
N ALA A 76 9.53 11.62 -2.57
CA ALA A 76 10.47 12.69 -2.95
C ALA A 76 11.37 13.23 -1.81
N THR A 77 10.97 13.07 -0.55
CA THR A 77 11.81 13.36 0.62
C THR A 77 13.13 12.57 0.64
N SER A 78 13.12 11.30 0.21
CA SER A 78 14.33 10.48 0.06
C SER A 78 15.27 11.05 -1.00
N ASP A 79 14.69 11.55 -2.10
CA ASP A 79 15.45 12.08 -3.23
C ASP A 79 16.27 13.32 -2.85
N TYR A 80 15.84 14.12 -1.86
CA TYR A 80 16.64 15.24 -1.35
C TYR A 80 17.86 14.77 -0.56
N ASN A 81 17.73 13.74 0.27
CA ASN A 81 18.87 13.22 1.04
C ASN A 81 19.90 12.59 0.10
N ASP A 82 19.45 11.82 -0.89
CA ASP A 82 20.31 11.23 -1.92
C ASP A 82 20.99 12.32 -2.78
N ALA A 83 20.28 13.40 -3.08
CA ALA A 83 20.84 14.55 -3.79
C ALA A 83 21.87 15.31 -2.93
N ILE A 84 21.62 15.48 -1.64
CA ILE A 84 22.56 16.09 -0.68
C ILE A 84 23.82 15.24 -0.56
N GLU A 85 23.69 13.92 -0.37
CA GLU A 85 24.83 13.00 -0.29
C GLU A 85 25.69 13.04 -1.57
N LYS A 86 25.06 13.05 -2.75
CA LYS A 86 25.78 13.23 -4.02
C LYS A 86 26.50 14.57 -4.10
N LEU A 87 25.89 15.65 -3.61
CA LEU A 87 26.48 16.98 -3.62
C LEU A 87 27.68 17.08 -2.65
N LEU A 88 27.60 16.42 -1.49
CA LEU A 88 28.68 16.35 -0.49
C LEU A 88 29.85 15.50 -1.01
N THR A 89 29.55 14.33 -1.59
CA THR A 89 30.54 13.43 -2.19
C THR A 89 31.29 14.10 -3.35
N GLN A 90 30.59 14.85 -4.20
CA GLN A 90 31.20 15.57 -5.32
C GLN A 90 32.07 16.76 -4.87
N ARG A 91 31.86 17.25 -3.64
CA ARG A 91 32.66 18.31 -3.03
C ARG A 91 33.79 17.80 -2.13
N GLY A 92 33.96 16.49 -1.98
CA GLY A 92 35.08 15.88 -1.28
C GLY A 92 35.09 16.11 0.24
N MET A 93 33.90 16.18 0.85
CA MET A 93 33.71 16.08 2.31
C MET A 93 33.10 14.73 2.68
#